data_AF-A0A661SNA7-F1
#
_entry.id   AF-A0A661SNA7-F1
#
_cell.length_a   1.000
_cell.length_b   1.000
_cell.length_c   1.000
_cell.angle_alpha   90.00
_cell.angle_beta   90.00
_cell.angle_gamma   90.00
#
_symmetry.space_group_name_H-M   'P 1'
#
loop_
_entity.id
_entity.type
_entity.pdbx_description
1 polymer ?
#
loop_
_entity_poly.entity_id
_entity_poly.type
_entity_poly.pdbx_seq_one_letter_code
_entity_poly.pdbx_strand_id
1 'polypeptide(L)'
;MSKRRARIIVLCEDKQQEVCARHFLRQCGFHPRKMEFVTCPKGKQSGEQFVRENYPSEVRAYRSRKNHISICLAVIIDADKKTVDQRFSIVPDGAR
;
A
#
# COMPACT_ATOMS: atom_id res chain seq x y z
N MET A 1 7.34 -23.20 -13.50
CA MET A 1 6.52 -22.25 -12.70
C MET A 1 6.78 -20.84 -13.19
N SER A 2 5.76 -20.18 -13.76
CA SER A 2 5.89 -18.83 -14.34
C SER A 2 6.33 -17.85 -13.25
N LYS A 3 7.55 -17.30 -13.35
CA LYS A 3 8.02 -16.20 -12.49
C LYS A 3 6.94 -15.12 -12.54
N ARG A 4 6.24 -14.86 -11.43
CA ARG A 4 5.22 -13.81 -11.33
C ARG A 4 5.85 -12.50 -11.87
N ARG A 5 5.41 -12.07 -13.05
CA ARG A 5 6.04 -10.95 -13.80
C ARG A 5 5.63 -9.58 -13.28
N ALA A 6 4.66 -9.52 -12.37
CA ALA A 6 4.11 -8.28 -11.86
C ALA A 6 5.12 -7.55 -10.94
N ARG A 7 5.22 -6.22 -11.12
CA ARG A 7 5.83 -5.35 -10.09
C ARG A 7 4.81 -5.17 -8.97
N ILE A 8 5.23 -5.28 -7.72
CA ILE A 8 4.39 -5.05 -6.56
C ILE A 8 4.88 -3.82 -5.80
N ILE A 9 3.97 -2.90 -5.53
CA ILE A 9 4.17 -1.74 -4.67
C ILE A 9 3.41 -2.03 -3.38
N VAL A 10 4.08 -1.89 -2.24
CA VAL A 10 3.50 -2.09 -0.91
C VAL A 10 3.54 -0.77 -0.16
N LEU A 11 2.38 -0.19 0.10
CA LEU A 11 2.22 0.99 0.96
C LEU A 11 1.87 0.50 2.37
N CYS A 12 2.70 0.82 3.36
CA CYS A 12 2.52 0.37 4.74
C CYS A 12 2.91 1.44 5.76
N GLU A 13 2.40 1.31 6.97
CA GLU A 13 2.50 2.33 8.01
C GLU A 13 3.88 2.39 8.63
N ASP A 14 4.52 1.23 8.81
CA ASP A 14 5.78 1.12 9.51
C ASP A 14 6.74 0.07 8.93
N LYS A 15 7.91 0.00 9.56
CA LYS A 15 9.00 -0.89 9.15
C LYS A 15 8.73 -2.36 9.47
N GLN A 16 7.99 -2.67 10.52
CA GLN A 16 7.67 -4.04 10.89
C GLN A 16 6.71 -4.65 9.87
N GLN A 17 5.67 -3.92 9.46
CA GLN A 17 4.76 -4.30 8.38
C GLN A 17 5.53 -4.53 7.07
N GLU A 18 6.47 -3.63 6.73
CA GLU A 18 7.34 -3.77 5.55
C GLU A 18 8.17 -5.07 5.57
N VAL A 19 8.80 -5.38 6.70
CA VAL A 19 9.63 -6.57 6.87
C VAL A 19 8.78 -7.82 6.75
N CYS A 20 7.61 -7.84 7.39
CA CYS A 20 6.65 -8.93 7.30
C CYS A 20 6.21 -9.17 5.85
N ALA A 21 5.73 -8.13 5.18
CA ALA A 21 5.29 -8.20 3.78
C ALA A 21 6.41 -8.64 2.84
N ARG A 22 7.63 -8.10 3.02
CA ARG A 22 8.80 -8.52 2.23
C ARG A 22 9.11 -9.99 2.42
N HIS A 23 9.11 -10.49 3.66
CA HIS A 23 9.39 -11.89 3.93
C HIS A 23 8.33 -12.78 3.28
N PHE A 24 7.05 -12.47 3.50
CA PHE A 24 5.92 -13.19 2.91
C PHE A 24 5.99 -13.23 1.37
N LEU A 25 6.24 -12.09 0.71
CA LEU A 25 6.32 -12.01 -0.75
C LEU A 25 7.51 -12.80 -1.31
N ARG A 26 8.65 -12.84 -0.59
CA ARG A 26 9.78 -13.70 -0.97
C ARG A 26 9.42 -15.17 -0.89
N GLN A 27 8.74 -15.61 0.18
CA GLN A 27 8.24 -16.99 0.30
C GLN A 27 7.23 -17.32 -0.79
N CYS A 28 6.42 -16.35 -1.21
CA CYS A 28 5.51 -16.44 -2.35
C CYS A 28 6.20 -16.42 -3.73
N GLY A 29 7.55 -16.39 -3.79
CA GLY A 29 8.34 -16.46 -5.01
C GLY A 29 8.54 -15.14 -5.75
N PHE A 30 8.24 -13.99 -5.13
CA PHE A 30 8.50 -12.68 -5.73
C PHE A 30 9.98 -12.29 -5.62
N HIS A 31 10.52 -11.77 -6.72
CA HIS A 31 11.91 -11.33 -6.78
C HIS A 31 12.09 -9.94 -6.12
N PRO A 32 13.14 -9.71 -5.30
CA PRO A 32 13.40 -8.42 -4.64
C PRO A 32 13.31 -7.19 -5.53
N ARG A 33 13.92 -7.22 -6.71
CA ARG A 33 13.87 -6.14 -7.73
C ARG A 33 12.47 -5.80 -8.28
N LYS A 34 11.46 -6.63 -8.00
CA LYS A 34 10.07 -6.41 -8.42
C LYS A 34 9.20 -5.88 -7.28
N MET A 35 9.76 -5.73 -6.08
CA MET A 35 9.06 -5.23 -4.90
C MET A 35 9.53 -3.83 -4.57
N GLU A 36 8.59 -2.93 -4.36
CA GLU A 36 8.80 -1.56 -3.94
C GLU A 36 8.00 -1.33 -2.67
N PHE A 37 8.60 -0.67 -1.68
CA PHE A 37 7.99 -0.46 -0.38
C PHE A 37 7.96 1.03 -0.07
N VAL A 38 6.77 1.53 0.24
CA VAL A 38 6.51 2.90 0.63
C VAL A 38 6.08 2.87 2.09
N THR A 39 6.95 3.32 2.98
CA THR A 39 6.76 3.28 4.44
C THR A 39 6.96 4.65 5.05
N CYS A 40 6.25 4.93 6.15
CA CYS A 40 6.46 6.17 6.88
C CYS A 40 7.91 6.24 7.40
N PRO A 41 8.64 7.33 7.11
CA PRO A 41 9.94 7.57 7.73
C PRO A 41 9.78 7.71 9.24
N LYS A 42 10.70 7.11 10.01
CA LYS A 42 10.66 7.17 11.48
C LYS A 42 10.60 8.62 11.98
N GLY A 43 9.70 8.88 12.92
CA GLY A 43 9.60 10.17 13.63
C GLY A 43 9.03 11.33 12.80
N LYS A 44 8.51 11.11 11.59
CA LYS A 44 7.94 12.19 10.77
C LYS A 44 6.45 12.43 10.99
N GLN A 45 5.67 11.36 11.12
CA GLN A 45 4.22 11.42 11.34
C GLN A 45 3.68 10.06 11.80
N SER A 46 2.37 9.99 12.06
CA SER A 46 1.66 8.73 12.28
C SER A 46 1.67 7.87 11.02
N GLY A 47 1.92 6.56 11.19
CA GLY A 47 1.95 5.60 10.08
C GLY A 47 0.65 5.57 9.28
N GLU A 48 -0.51 5.59 9.93
CA GLU A 48 -1.77 5.58 9.18
C GLU A 48 -2.06 6.91 8.49
N GLN A 49 -1.63 8.04 9.07
CA GLN A 49 -1.76 9.34 8.41
C GLN A 49 -0.93 9.35 7.13
N PHE A 50 0.29 8.82 7.21
CA PHE A 50 1.15 8.63 6.05
C PHE A 50 0.48 7.76 4.98
N VAL A 51 -0.10 6.60 5.34
CA VAL A 51 -0.78 5.74 4.38
C VAL A 51 -1.99 6.45 3.76
N ARG A 52 -2.81 7.12 4.57
CA ARG A 52 -4.00 7.86 4.10
C ARG A 52 -3.64 8.97 3.12
N GLU A 53 -2.57 9.71 3.37
CA GLU A 53 -2.11 10.80 2.50
C GLU A 53 -1.49 10.29 1.19
N ASN A 54 -0.76 9.17 1.24
CA ASN A 54 -0.08 8.60 0.06
C ASN A 54 -1.00 7.71 -0.79
N TYR A 55 -2.04 7.13 -0.20
CA TYR A 55 -2.93 6.19 -0.89
C TYR A 55 -3.54 6.75 -2.19
N PRO A 56 -4.12 7.97 -2.24
CA PRO A 56 -4.66 8.51 -3.49
C PRO A 56 -3.60 8.63 -4.59
N SER A 57 -2.37 9.01 -4.23
CA SER A 57 -1.25 9.11 -5.17
C SER A 57 -0.90 7.74 -5.76
N GLU A 58 -0.72 6.74 -4.90
CA GLU A 58 -0.38 5.38 -5.32
C GLU A 58 -1.49 4.74 -6.17
N VAL A 59 -2.76 4.97 -5.84
CA VAL A 59 -3.89 4.50 -6.66
C VAL A 59 -3.90 5.16 -8.03
N ARG A 60 -3.64 6.47 -8.13
CA ARG A 60 -3.53 7.14 -9.44
C ARG A 60 -2.38 6.58 -10.26
N ALA A 61 -1.21 6.38 -9.63
CA ALA A 61 -0.04 5.79 -10.29
C ALA A 61 -0.29 4.34 -10.75
N TYR A 62 -0.99 3.54 -9.95
CA TYR A 62 -1.44 2.21 -10.34
C TYR A 62 -2.39 2.27 -11.54
N ARG A 63 -3.43 3.10 -11.48
CA ARG A 63 -4.46 3.21 -12.53
C ARG A 63 -3.89 3.67 -13.87
N SER A 64 -2.90 4.56 -13.87
CA SER A 64 -2.26 5.02 -15.11
C SER A 64 -1.37 3.96 -15.76
N ARG A 65 -0.86 2.98 -14.99
CA ARG A 65 0.10 1.98 -15.47
C ARG A 65 -0.51 0.60 -15.69
N LYS A 66 -1.60 0.25 -15.03
CA LYS A 66 -2.17 -1.12 -15.00
C LYS A 66 -2.51 -1.70 -16.38
N ASN A 67 -2.82 -0.85 -17.36
CA ASN A 67 -3.16 -1.30 -18.72
C ASN A 67 -1.93 -1.56 -19.59
N HIS A 68 -0.76 -1.07 -19.18
CA HIS A 68 0.49 -1.16 -19.96
C HIS A 68 1.53 -2.09 -19.32
N ILE A 69 1.48 -2.24 -18.00
CA ILE A 69 2.44 -3.04 -17.24
C ILE A 69 1.67 -3.87 -16.22
N SER A 70 2.07 -5.13 -16.06
CA SER A 70 1.60 -5.96 -14.95
C SER A 70 2.13 -5.40 -13.63
N ILE A 71 1.25 -4.74 -12.88
CA ILE A 71 1.56 -4.09 -11.61
C ILE A 71 0.48 -4.43 -10.57
N CYS A 72 0.87 -4.49 -9.30
CA CYS A 72 -0.01 -4.73 -8.16
C CYS A 72 0.30 -3.66 -7.10
N LEU A 73 -0.74 -3.10 -6.49
CA LEU A 73 -0.63 -2.24 -5.31
C LEU A 73 -1.25 -2.99 -4.13
N ALA A 74 -0.46 -3.18 -3.06
CA ALA A 74 -0.91 -3.70 -1.79
C ALA A 74 -0.81 -2.60 -0.74
N VAL A 75 -1.82 -2.47 0.12
CA VAL A 75 -1.87 -1.46 1.18
C VAL A 75 -2.09 -2.18 2.50
N ILE A 76 -1.25 -1.89 3.49
CA ILE A 76 -1.28 -2.49 4.82
C ILE A 76 -1.51 -1.35 5.81
N ILE A 77 -2.55 -1.48 6.63
CA ILE A 77 -2.92 -0.54 7.68
C ILE A 77 -3.31 -1.31 8.93
N ASP A 78 -3.01 -0.75 10.09
CA ASP A 78 -3.47 -1.31 11.36
C ASP A 78 -5.00 -1.18 11.50
N ALA A 79 -5.60 -2.12 12.22
CA ALA A 79 -7.04 -2.19 12.38
C ALA A 79 -7.60 -1.25 13.47
N ASP A 80 -6.74 -0.40 14.06
CA ASP A 80 -7.05 0.31 15.31
C ASP A 80 -7.94 1.54 15.15
N LYS A 81 -8.11 2.06 13.93
CA LYS A 81 -9.03 3.19 13.68
C LYS A 81 -10.42 2.71 13.32
N LYS A 82 -11.21 2.59 14.39
CA LYS A 82 -12.65 2.78 14.59
C LYS A 82 -13.58 2.29 13.45
N THR A 83 -14.66 1.63 13.87
CA THR A 83 -15.70 0.96 13.06
C THR A 83 -16.11 1.68 11.78
N VAL A 84 -16.61 0.92 10.80
CA VAL A 84 -17.09 1.38 9.48
C VAL A 84 -17.90 2.69 9.56
N ASP A 85 -18.70 2.86 10.62
CA ASP A 85 -19.52 4.04 10.89
C ASP A 85 -18.72 5.36 11.00
N GLN A 86 -17.46 5.32 11.39
CA GLN A 86 -16.61 6.51 11.52
C GLN A 86 -15.88 6.88 10.23
N ARG A 87 -15.94 6.04 9.18
CA ARG A 87 -15.37 6.35 7.87
C ARG A 87 -16.28 7.27 7.04
N PHE A 88 -17.60 7.25 7.28
CA PHE A 88 -18.56 8.08 6.56
C PHE A 88 -18.58 9.55 7.03
N SER A 89 -18.22 9.85 8.28
CA SER A 89 -18.22 11.21 8.80
C SER A 89 -17.01 12.06 8.40
N ILE A 90 -15.98 11.45 7.79
CA ILE A 90 -14.73 12.12 7.39
C ILE A 90 -14.72 12.44 5.87
N VAL A 91 -15.72 11.97 5.12
CA VAL A 91 -15.91 12.33 3.70
C VAL A 91 -16.99 13.42 3.65
N PRO A 92 -16.66 14.68 3.33
CA PRO A 92 -17.69 15.66 3.02
C PRO A 92 -18.43 15.21 1.75
N ASP A 93 -19.76 15.28 1.78
CA ASP A 93 -20.70 15.04 0.67
C ASP A 93 -20.36 15.87 -0.58
N GLY A 94 -19.38 15.43 -1.37
CA GLY A 94 -18.84 16.26 -2.46
C GLY A 94 -18.29 15.52 -3.66
N ALA A 95 -18.60 14.24 -3.84
CA ALA A 95 -18.24 13.52 -5.07
C ALA A 95 -19.40 12.61 -5.51
N ARG A 96 -20.45 13.25 -6.04
CA ARG A 96 -21.26 12.66 -7.12
C ARG A 96 -20.45 12.73 -8.41
#